data_AF-A0A8J2RS10-F1
#
_entry.id   AF-A0A8J2RS10-F1
#
_cell.length_a   1.000
_cell.length_b   1.000
_cell.length_c   1.000
_cell.angle_alpha   90.00
_cell.angle_beta   90.00
_cell.angle_gamma   90.00
#
_symmetry.space_group_name_H-M   'P 1'
#
loop_
_entity.id
_entity.type
_entity.pdbx_description
1 polymer ?
#
loop_
_entity_poly.entity_id
_entity_poly.type
_entity_poly.pdbx_seq_one_letter_code
_entity_poly.pdbx_strand_id
1 'polypeptide(L)'
;MLVGPSSSVKSSACLVLLKSLERLEGTEGVAHVIDPKAISKEAFFGLLDPNTLQWTDGLFTGILRKFIDNVPEEINKRHWIIFDGDVDPEWVETLDSVLDDKKLFLSLPNGERHSIPPNVRIIFEVQELKYAHCGTVSFSEVSTPEIILKHYLACLRHVPLEEGEEGTVRTPSETIQVQQDVADILQLHFSPDGLVVRSLEHAAELIVDFTRFRALDDLFSMLNKSVRRILNYNHAHMDFPMQSDQLESYIPKALLYAILWSFAGDGKFKGE
;
A
#
# COMPACT_ATOMS: atom_id res chain seq x y z
N MET A 1 -2.92 -13.25 -11.28
CA MET A 1 -3.65 -12.25 -10.46
C MET A 1 -3.15 -12.34 -9.02
N LEU A 2 -2.99 -11.22 -8.32
CA LEU A 2 -2.64 -11.14 -6.90
C LEU A 2 -3.91 -10.92 -6.09
N VAL A 3 -4.24 -11.86 -5.22
CA VAL A 3 -5.53 -11.89 -4.52
C VAL A 3 -5.27 -11.96 -3.02
N GLY A 4 -6.00 -11.18 -2.23
CA GLY A 4 -5.85 -11.21 -0.79
C GLY A 4 -6.58 -10.04 -0.14
N PRO A 5 -6.85 -10.10 1.17
CA PRO A 5 -7.57 -9.05 1.88
C PRO A 5 -6.87 -7.68 1.73
N SER A 6 -7.57 -6.58 1.98
CA SER A 6 -6.95 -5.25 2.02
C SER A 6 -5.72 -5.29 2.93
N SER A 7 -4.67 -4.53 2.57
CA SER A 7 -3.36 -4.50 3.26
C SER A 7 -2.47 -5.75 3.15
N SER A 8 -2.77 -6.69 2.23
CA SER A 8 -2.04 -7.96 2.15
C SER A 8 -0.63 -7.95 1.50
N VAL A 9 0.13 -6.85 1.66
CA VAL A 9 1.49 -6.66 1.10
C VAL A 9 1.59 -6.77 -0.44
N LYS A 10 0.49 -7.08 -1.14
CA LYS A 10 0.40 -7.31 -2.60
C LYS A 10 1.08 -6.20 -3.40
N SER A 11 0.67 -4.94 -3.18
CA SER A 11 1.24 -3.78 -3.88
C SER A 11 2.73 -3.62 -3.59
N SER A 12 3.17 -3.83 -2.34
CA SER A 12 4.59 -3.82 -1.97
C SER A 12 5.38 -4.96 -2.64
N ALA A 13 4.83 -6.17 -2.72
CA ALA A 13 5.46 -7.30 -3.38
C ALA A 13 5.65 -7.04 -4.88
N CYS A 14 4.66 -6.44 -5.55
CA CYS A 14 4.75 -5.99 -6.93
C CYS A 14 5.88 -4.99 -7.13
N LEU A 15 5.91 -3.92 -6.32
CA LEU A 15 6.92 -2.87 -6.42
C LEU A 15 8.33 -3.40 -6.16
N VAL A 16 8.50 -4.25 -5.14
CA VAL A 16 9.79 -4.87 -4.81
C VAL A 16 10.26 -5.79 -5.94
N LEU A 17 9.36 -6.58 -6.54
CA LEU A 17 9.71 -7.44 -7.67
C LEU A 17 10.14 -6.60 -8.89
N LEU A 18 9.40 -5.54 -9.22
CA LEU A 18 9.74 -4.65 -10.33
C LEU A 18 11.13 -4.02 -10.15
N LYS A 19 11.39 -3.48 -8.95
CA LYS A 19 12.69 -2.90 -8.59
C LYS A 19 13.83 -3.91 -8.56
N SER A 20 13.53 -5.16 -8.21
CA SER A 20 14.52 -6.25 -8.21
C SER A 20 14.88 -6.68 -9.64
N LEU A 21 13.88 -6.76 -10.53
CA LEU A 21 14.10 -7.04 -11.95
C LEU A 21 14.88 -5.92 -12.64
N GLU A 22 14.60 -4.67 -12.31
CA GLU A 22 15.38 -3.53 -12.80
C GLU A 22 16.87 -3.66 -12.46
N ARG A 23 17.18 -4.05 -11.22
CA ARG A 23 18.56 -4.27 -10.78
C ARG A 23 19.24 -5.48 -11.42
N LEU A 24 18.49 -6.54 -11.70
CA LEU A 24 19.02 -7.80 -12.22
C LEU A 24 19.23 -7.76 -13.73
N GLU A 25 18.25 -7.23 -14.46
CA GLU A 25 18.24 -7.20 -15.93
C GLU A 25 18.77 -5.88 -16.49
N GLY A 26 18.95 -4.84 -15.65
CA GLY A 26 19.38 -3.50 -16.08
C GLY A 26 18.34 -2.77 -16.94
N THR A 27 17.10 -3.27 -16.95
CA THR A 27 15.98 -2.73 -17.73
C THR A 27 15.09 -1.91 -16.80
N GLU A 28 14.88 -0.63 -17.09
CA GLU A 28 14.03 0.23 -16.26
C GLU A 28 12.59 -0.30 -16.23
N GLY A 29 12.03 -0.45 -15.04
CA GLY A 29 10.67 -0.94 -14.81
C GLY A 29 9.71 0.20 -14.49
N VAL A 30 8.68 0.38 -15.31
CA VAL A 30 7.63 1.40 -15.09
C VAL A 30 6.33 0.69 -14.70
N ALA A 31 5.74 1.09 -13.57
CA ALA A 31 4.43 0.61 -13.13
C ALA A 31 3.35 1.68 -13.36
N HIS A 32 2.29 1.32 -14.06
CA HIS A 32 1.08 2.11 -14.25
C HIS A 32 -0.03 1.52 -13.39
N VAL A 33 -0.33 2.17 -12.27
CA VAL A 33 -1.43 1.75 -11.39
C VAL A 33 -2.71 2.43 -11.85
N ILE A 34 -3.77 1.65 -12.08
CA ILE A 34 -5.06 2.11 -12.55
C ILE A 34 -6.15 1.47 -11.69
N ASP A 35 -7.04 2.29 -11.15
CA ASP A 35 -8.28 1.80 -10.55
C ASP A 35 -9.36 1.72 -11.64
N PRO A 36 -9.80 0.51 -12.03
CA PRO A 36 -10.81 0.35 -13.08
C PRO A 36 -12.20 0.82 -12.65
N LYS A 37 -12.51 0.88 -11.34
CA LYS A 37 -13.81 1.35 -10.81
C LYS A 37 -13.88 2.86 -10.69
N ALA A 38 -12.73 3.53 -10.53
CA ALA A 38 -12.68 4.99 -10.49
C ALA A 38 -13.01 5.65 -11.84
N ILE A 39 -13.03 4.87 -12.93
CA ILE A 39 -13.15 5.35 -14.30
C ILE A 39 -14.34 4.67 -14.97
N SER A 40 -15.12 5.40 -15.76
CA SER A 40 -16.19 4.80 -16.56
C SER A 40 -15.63 3.86 -17.63
N LYS A 41 -16.38 2.83 -18.03
CA LYS A 41 -15.98 1.89 -19.09
C LYS A 41 -15.55 2.60 -20.38
N GLU A 42 -16.27 3.66 -20.74
CA GLU A 42 -16.00 4.50 -21.92
C GLU A 42 -14.69 5.29 -21.77
N ALA A 43 -14.40 5.85 -20.60
CA ALA A 43 -13.14 6.56 -20.36
C ALA A 43 -11.95 5.60 -20.18
N PHE A 44 -12.20 4.34 -19.80
CA PHE A 44 -11.17 3.32 -19.64
C PHE A 44 -10.75 2.72 -20.98
N PHE A 45 -11.70 2.21 -21.78
CA PHE A 45 -11.41 1.59 -23.08
C PHE A 45 -11.44 2.57 -24.24
N GLY A 46 -12.24 3.63 -24.15
CA GLY A 46 -12.53 4.55 -25.26
C GLY A 46 -13.99 4.47 -25.69
N LEU A 47 -14.42 5.51 -26.40
CA LEU A 47 -15.78 5.66 -26.91
C LEU A 47 -15.74 5.86 -28.43
N LEU A 48 -16.66 5.19 -29.13
CA LEU A 48 -17.01 5.54 -30.49
C LEU A 48 -18.16 6.54 -30.46
N ASP A 49 -17.93 7.77 -30.91
CA ASP A 49 -19.00 8.76 -31.00
C ASP A 49 -20.01 8.35 -32.09
N PRO A 50 -21.30 8.11 -31.75
CA PRO A 50 -22.29 7.66 -32.72
C PRO A 50 -22.60 8.68 -33.82
N ASN A 51 -22.35 9.97 -33.57
CA ASN A 51 -22.65 11.04 -34.53
C ASN A 51 -21.50 11.28 -35.49
N THR A 52 -20.27 11.32 -34.99
CA THR A 52 -19.08 11.62 -35.81
C THR A 52 -18.39 10.36 -36.34
N LEU A 53 -18.74 9.18 -35.81
CA LEU A 53 -18.04 7.91 -36.03
C LEU A 53 -16.54 8.00 -35.71
N GLN A 54 -16.13 8.99 -34.91
CA GLN A 54 -14.75 9.14 -34.47
C GLN A 54 -14.53 8.33 -33.20
N TRP A 55 -13.40 7.62 -33.21
CA TRP A 55 -12.93 6.87 -32.05
C TRP A 55 -12.11 7.77 -31.15
N THR A 56 -12.49 7.84 -29.87
CA THR A 56 -11.72 8.52 -28.83
C THR A 56 -11.10 7.46 -27.92
N ASP A 57 -9.78 7.48 -27.79
CA ASP A 57 -9.09 6.57 -26.89
C ASP A 57 -9.42 6.87 -25.42
N GLY A 58 -9.56 5.81 -24.65
CA GLY A 58 -9.58 5.85 -23.20
C GLY A 58 -8.18 5.76 -22.60
N LEU A 59 -8.12 5.70 -21.27
CA LEU A 59 -6.87 5.63 -20.52
C LEU A 59 -6.05 4.38 -20.91
N PHE A 60 -6.68 3.20 -20.90
CA PHE A 60 -6.00 1.93 -21.15
C PHE A 60 -5.54 1.83 -22.61
N THR A 61 -6.40 2.20 -23.56
CA THR A 61 -6.08 2.23 -24.99
C THR A 61 -4.99 3.24 -25.33
N GLY A 62 -5.05 4.44 -24.75
CA GLY A 62 -4.02 5.46 -24.95
C GLY A 62 -2.65 5.03 -24.42
N ILE A 63 -2.61 4.38 -23.25
CA ILE A 63 -1.38 3.82 -22.67
C ILE A 63 -0.82 2.71 -23.58
N LEU A 64 -1.68 1.77 -24.02
CA LEU A 64 -1.25 0.71 -24.94
C LEU A 64 -0.76 1.26 -26.28
N ARG A 65 -1.42 2.28 -26.83
CA ARG A 65 -1.03 2.89 -28.10
C ARG A 65 0.37 3.50 -28.01
N LYS A 66 0.71 4.18 -26.90
CA LYS A 66 2.09 4.67 -26.64
C LYS A 66 3.12 3.55 -26.67
N PHE A 67 2.81 2.39 -26.08
CA PHE A 67 3.70 1.24 -26.09
C PHE A 67 3.86 0.61 -27.49
N ILE A 68 2.80 0.61 -28.30
CA ILE A 68 2.80 0.02 -29.65
C ILE A 68 3.46 0.93 -30.68
N ASP A 69 3.31 2.25 -30.53
CA ASP A 69 3.93 3.25 -31.39
C ASP A 69 5.46 3.28 -31.26
N ASN A 70 6.04 2.41 -30.41
CA ASN A 70 7.47 2.11 -30.35
C ASN A 70 8.32 3.39 -30.21
N VAL A 71 7.91 4.28 -29.30
CA VAL A 71 8.74 5.42 -28.93
C VAL A 71 10.08 4.86 -28.42
N PRO A 72 11.24 5.27 -28.97
CA PRO A 72 12.54 4.64 -28.70
C PRO A 72 12.88 4.52 -27.21
N GLU A 73 12.37 5.43 -26.39
CA GLU A 73 12.56 5.46 -24.94
C GLU A 73 11.80 4.36 -24.19
N GLU A 74 10.73 3.79 -24.77
CA GLU A 74 9.85 2.82 -24.09
C GLU A 74 10.10 1.37 -24.51
N ILE A 75 10.78 1.13 -25.63
CA ILE A 75 11.10 -0.23 -26.12
C ILE A 75 12.10 -0.94 -25.19
N ASN A 76 13.02 -0.19 -24.59
CA ASN A 76 14.02 -0.73 -23.67
C ASN A 76 13.56 -0.78 -22.21
N LYS A 77 12.27 -0.51 -21.95
CA LYS A 77 11.71 -0.51 -20.60
C LYS A 77 10.68 -1.61 -20.44
N ARG A 78 10.57 -2.12 -19.21
CA ARG A 78 9.56 -3.09 -18.81
C ARG A 78 8.36 -2.34 -18.26
N HIS A 79 7.19 -2.53 -18.85
CA HIS A 79 5.97 -1.81 -18.46
C HIS A 79 5.00 -2.75 -17.78
N TRP A 80 4.58 -2.42 -16.56
CA TRP A 80 3.57 -3.16 -15.83
C TRP A 80 2.31 -2.31 -15.69
N ILE A 81 1.18 -2.83 -16.15
CA ILE A 81 -0.13 -2.23 -15.92
C ILE A 81 -0.75 -2.98 -14.74
N ILE A 82 -0.92 -2.29 -13.62
CA ILE A 82 -1.48 -2.84 -12.39
C ILE A 82 -2.90 -2.30 -12.23
N PHE A 83 -3.87 -3.21 -12.29
CA PHE A 83 -5.26 -2.88 -11.96
C PHE A 83 -5.48 -3.09 -10.48
N ASP A 84 -5.58 -1.99 -9.73
CA ASP A 84 -5.83 -1.98 -8.29
C ASP A 84 -7.30 -1.68 -8.04
N GLY A 85 -8.11 -2.73 -7.89
CA GLY A 85 -9.55 -2.60 -7.73
C GLY A 85 -10.27 -3.93 -7.89
N ASP A 86 -11.53 -3.95 -7.47
CA ASP A 86 -12.37 -5.14 -7.56
C ASP A 86 -12.68 -5.52 -9.01
N VAL A 87 -12.65 -6.82 -9.26
CA VAL A 87 -12.99 -7.48 -10.52
C VAL A 87 -14.51 -7.62 -10.65
N ASP A 88 -15.09 -6.83 -11.55
CA ASP A 88 -16.51 -6.94 -11.92
C ASP A 88 -16.65 -7.63 -13.28
N PRO A 89 -17.68 -8.47 -13.47
CA PRO A 89 -17.88 -9.22 -14.71
C PRO A 89 -17.98 -8.32 -15.96
N GLU A 90 -18.55 -7.12 -15.87
CA GLU A 90 -18.79 -6.25 -17.04
C GLU A 90 -17.51 -5.76 -17.74
N TRP A 91 -16.43 -5.52 -16.99
CA TRP A 91 -15.14 -5.12 -17.57
C TRP A 91 -14.22 -6.32 -17.77
N VAL A 92 -14.35 -7.35 -16.95
CA VAL A 92 -13.59 -8.60 -17.09
C VAL A 92 -13.96 -9.32 -18.36
N GLU A 93 -15.24 -9.40 -18.74
CA GLU A 93 -15.65 -9.98 -20.03
C GLU A 93 -15.00 -9.25 -21.22
N THR A 94 -14.81 -7.93 -21.09
CA THR A 94 -14.12 -7.13 -22.12
C THR A 94 -12.63 -7.48 -22.15
N LEU A 95 -12.01 -7.72 -20.99
CA LEU A 95 -10.61 -8.11 -20.87
C LEU A 95 -10.32 -9.60 -21.11
N ASP A 96 -11.27 -10.51 -20.93
CA ASP A 96 -11.07 -11.95 -21.19
C ASP A 96 -10.76 -12.18 -22.68
N SER A 97 -11.36 -11.36 -23.55
CA SER A 97 -10.97 -11.33 -24.97
C SER A 97 -9.53 -10.86 -25.21
N VAL A 98 -8.98 -10.05 -24.29
CA VAL A 98 -7.62 -9.51 -24.30
C VAL A 98 -6.63 -10.47 -23.66
N LEU A 99 -7.07 -11.28 -22.70
CA LEU A 99 -6.25 -12.17 -21.87
C LEU A 99 -6.18 -13.62 -22.39
N ASP A 100 -7.01 -14.02 -23.36
CA ASP A 100 -7.04 -15.39 -23.89
C ASP A 100 -5.79 -15.72 -24.74
N ASP A 101 -5.32 -16.97 -24.60
CA ASP A 101 -3.98 -17.50 -24.90
C ASP A 101 -3.56 -17.50 -26.39
N LYS A 102 -4.34 -16.88 -27.28
CA LYS A 102 -4.13 -16.95 -28.75
C LYS A 102 -3.65 -15.67 -29.40
N LYS A 103 -2.97 -14.82 -28.63
CA LYS A 103 -2.40 -13.49 -28.91
C LYS A 103 -3.28 -12.42 -28.27
N LEU A 104 -2.72 -11.78 -27.24
CA LEU A 104 -3.29 -10.69 -26.48
C LEU A 104 -3.67 -9.51 -27.41
N PHE A 105 -4.90 -9.54 -27.95
CA PHE A 105 -5.41 -8.50 -28.84
C PHE A 105 -6.48 -7.70 -28.12
N LEU A 106 -6.24 -6.40 -27.97
CA LEU A 106 -7.35 -5.49 -27.68
C LEU A 106 -8.16 -5.32 -28.96
N SER A 107 -9.29 -6.00 -29.07
CA SER A 107 -10.25 -5.78 -30.15
C SER A 107 -11.19 -4.65 -29.73
N LEU A 108 -10.87 -3.44 -30.19
CA LEU A 108 -11.72 -2.29 -29.91
C LEU A 108 -12.99 -2.33 -30.79
N PRO A 109 -14.12 -1.74 -30.35
CA PRO A 109 -15.35 -1.64 -31.14
C PRO A 109 -15.17 -0.96 -32.50
N ASN A 110 -14.10 -0.17 -32.68
CA ASN A 110 -13.70 0.43 -33.95
C ASN A 110 -13.07 -0.57 -34.95
N GLY A 111 -12.84 -1.82 -34.55
CA GLY A 111 -12.20 -2.85 -35.36
C GLY A 111 -10.66 -2.85 -35.32
N GLU A 112 -10.03 -1.93 -34.57
CA GLU A 112 -8.59 -1.94 -34.34
C GLU A 112 -8.19 -3.11 -33.44
N ARG A 113 -7.10 -3.78 -33.85
CA ARG A 113 -6.51 -4.90 -33.11
C ARG A 113 -5.07 -4.55 -32.78
N HIS A 114 -4.86 -4.29 -31.51
CA HIS A 114 -3.56 -3.92 -30.95
C HIS A 114 -2.96 -5.14 -30.25
N SER A 115 -1.81 -5.63 -30.73
CA SER A 115 -1.09 -6.72 -30.07
C SER A 115 -0.29 -6.15 -28.92
N ILE A 116 -0.43 -6.73 -27.73
CA ILE A 116 0.37 -6.32 -26.58
C ILE A 116 1.84 -6.72 -26.81
N PRO A 117 2.80 -5.79 -26.74
CA PRO A 117 4.21 -6.11 -26.90
C PRO A 117 4.73 -6.96 -25.72
N PRO A 118 5.76 -7.80 -25.92
CA PRO A 118 6.28 -8.71 -24.89
C PRO A 118 6.87 -7.99 -23.66
N ASN A 119 7.13 -6.68 -23.78
CA ASN A 119 7.66 -5.83 -22.73
C ASN A 119 6.59 -5.35 -21.73
N VAL A 120 5.31 -5.50 -22.09
CA VAL A 120 4.17 -5.11 -21.27
C VAL A 120 3.63 -6.33 -20.53
N ARG A 121 3.37 -6.19 -19.23
CA ARG A 121 2.64 -7.19 -18.42
C ARG A 121 1.45 -6.54 -17.74
N ILE A 122 0.35 -7.27 -17.66
CA ILE A 122 -0.86 -6.85 -16.96
C ILE A 122 -0.97 -7.66 -15.67
N ILE A 123 -1.17 -6.96 -14.55
CA ILE A 123 -1.30 -7.53 -13.22
C ILE A 123 -2.62 -7.03 -12.64
N PHE A 124 -3.37 -7.93 -12.02
CA PHE A 124 -4.60 -7.60 -11.29
C PHE A 124 -4.32 -7.75 -9.80
N GLU A 125 -4.54 -6.70 -9.03
CA GLU A 125 -4.54 -6.68 -7.57
C GLU A 125 -5.98 -6.55 -7.08
N VAL A 126 -6.50 -7.61 -6.45
CA VAL A 126 -7.92 -7.69 -6.09
C VAL A 126 -8.07 -8.15 -4.64
N GLN A 127 -9.15 -7.73 -3.99
CA GLN A 127 -9.42 -8.13 -2.61
C GLN A 127 -9.97 -9.56 -2.52
N GLU A 128 -11.05 -9.82 -3.27
CA GLU A 128 -11.71 -11.12 -3.31
C GLU A 128 -12.05 -11.50 -4.75
N LEU A 129 -11.84 -12.78 -5.10
CA LEU A 129 -12.32 -13.35 -6.35
C LEU A 129 -13.65 -14.04 -6.11
N LYS A 130 -14.74 -13.26 -6.09
CA LYS A 130 -16.09 -13.85 -6.12
C LYS A 130 -16.51 -14.27 -7.53
N TYR A 131 -15.91 -13.66 -8.56
CA TYR A 131 -16.42 -13.70 -9.94
C TYR A 131 -15.40 -14.14 -11.00
N ALA A 132 -14.20 -14.60 -10.64
CA ALA A 132 -13.18 -15.00 -11.64
C ALA A 132 -12.49 -16.34 -11.30
N HIS A 133 -12.14 -17.09 -12.36
CA HIS A 133 -11.82 -18.52 -12.30
C HIS A 133 -10.41 -18.93 -12.77
N CYS A 134 -9.47 -17.98 -12.99
CA CYS A 134 -8.16 -18.31 -13.58
C CYS A 134 -6.96 -18.06 -12.63
N GLY A 135 -5.83 -18.73 -12.94
CA GLY A 135 -4.57 -18.84 -12.20
C GLY A 135 -4.28 -17.69 -11.22
N THR A 136 -4.50 -17.98 -9.94
CA THR A 136 -4.46 -17.00 -8.86
C THR A 136 -3.32 -17.29 -7.90
N VAL A 137 -2.56 -16.26 -7.57
CA VAL A 137 -1.62 -16.28 -6.44
C VAL A 137 -2.32 -15.58 -5.28
N SER A 138 -2.62 -16.33 -4.22
CA SER A 138 -3.27 -15.79 -3.00
C SER A 138 -2.22 -15.35 -1.98
N PHE A 139 -2.41 -14.16 -1.40
CA PHE A 139 -1.60 -13.56 -0.34
C PHE A 139 -2.29 -13.60 1.03
N SER A 140 -3.34 -14.40 1.18
CA SER A 140 -4.15 -14.50 2.41
C SER A 140 -3.34 -14.83 3.68
N GLU A 141 -2.17 -15.47 3.55
CA GLU A 141 -1.35 -15.94 4.67
C GLU A 141 -0.13 -15.04 4.99
N VAL A 142 0.18 -14.04 4.18
CA VAL A 142 1.46 -13.30 4.28
C VAL A 142 1.41 -12.13 5.30
N SER A 143 0.23 -11.79 5.80
CA SER A 143 0.00 -10.54 6.57
C SER A 143 -0.29 -10.81 8.04
N THR A 144 0.63 -11.49 8.73
CA THR A 144 0.51 -11.64 10.19
C THR A 144 0.82 -10.31 10.88
N PRO A 145 0.14 -9.99 11.99
CA PRO A 145 0.39 -8.75 12.74
C PRO A 145 1.86 -8.64 13.16
N GLU A 146 2.53 -9.77 13.40
CA GLU A 146 3.96 -9.83 13.73
C GLU A 146 4.86 -9.22 12.65
N ILE A 147 4.63 -9.54 11.38
CA ILE A 147 5.41 -9.02 10.26
C ILE A 147 5.21 -7.49 10.15
N ILE A 148 3.98 -7.03 10.37
CA ILE A 148 3.62 -5.61 10.32
C ILE A 148 4.30 -4.85 11.46
N LEU A 149 4.20 -5.36 12.71
CA LEU A 149 4.84 -4.76 13.88
C LEU A 149 6.36 -4.72 13.74
N LYS A 150 6.97 -5.79 13.24
CA LYS A 150 8.42 -5.85 12.97
C LYS A 150 8.83 -4.85 11.88
N HIS A 151 8.04 -4.73 10.83
CA HIS A 151 8.27 -3.75 9.77
C HIS A 151 8.17 -2.32 10.31
N TYR A 152 7.15 -2.02 11.12
CA TYR A 152 7.00 -0.71 11.77
C TYR A 152 8.23 -0.36 12.63
N LEU A 153 8.70 -1.28 13.48
CA LEU A 153 9.91 -1.05 14.30
C LEU A 153 11.15 -0.81 13.42
N ALA A 154 11.29 -1.55 12.33
CA ALA A 154 12.39 -1.34 11.39
C ALA A 154 12.32 0.03 10.72
N CYS A 155 11.13 0.47 10.31
CA CYS A 155 10.91 1.80 9.76
C CYS A 155 11.19 2.88 10.81
N LEU A 156 10.70 2.73 12.04
CA LEU A 156 10.94 3.70 13.11
C LEU A 156 12.44 3.89 13.37
N ARG A 157 13.25 2.82 13.32
CA ARG A 157 14.71 2.88 13.56
C ARG A 157 15.53 3.54 12.44
N HIS A 158 15.06 3.51 11.20
CA HIS A 158 15.87 3.86 10.03
C HIS A 158 15.29 4.99 9.16
N VAL A 159 13.98 5.21 9.23
CA VAL A 159 13.28 6.23 8.48
C VAL A 159 13.01 7.41 9.42
N PRO A 160 13.66 8.56 9.21
CA PRO A 160 13.39 9.74 10.03
C PRO A 160 11.93 10.17 9.82
N LEU A 161 11.21 10.39 10.92
CA LEU A 161 9.84 10.89 10.84
C LEU A 161 9.86 12.29 10.21
N GLU A 162 9.09 12.48 9.14
CA GLU A 162 8.99 13.76 8.44
C GLU A 162 8.56 14.90 9.39
N GLU A 163 9.12 16.08 9.12
CA GLU A 163 8.93 17.32 9.86
C GLU A 163 7.43 17.63 9.97
N GLY A 164 6.96 17.91 11.19
CA GLY A 164 5.66 18.57 11.33
C GLY A 164 5.71 19.98 10.74
N GLU A 165 4.54 20.59 10.50
CA GLU A 165 4.30 21.89 9.84
C GLU A 165 5.13 23.11 10.32
N GLU A 166 6.00 22.94 11.31
CA GLU A 166 6.90 23.97 11.83
C GLU A 166 8.32 23.76 11.28
N GLY A 167 8.65 24.49 10.20
CA GLY A 167 9.90 24.44 9.43
C GLY A 167 11.18 24.73 10.21
N THR A 168 11.52 23.84 11.14
CA THR A 168 12.70 23.90 12.00
C THR A 168 13.62 22.77 11.60
N VAL A 169 14.72 23.10 10.94
CA VAL A 169 15.72 22.13 10.46
C VAL A 169 16.32 21.40 11.67
N ARG A 170 16.01 20.11 11.84
CA ARG A 170 16.63 19.24 12.85
C ARG A 170 17.82 18.50 12.26
N THR A 171 18.79 18.16 13.08
CA THR A 171 19.82 17.24 12.61
C THR A 171 19.20 15.84 12.45
N PRO A 172 19.39 15.17 11.29
CA PRO A 172 18.84 13.82 11.08
C PRO A 172 19.32 12.82 12.14
N SER A 173 20.53 13.02 12.66
CA SER A 173 21.16 12.13 13.64
C SER A 173 20.46 12.14 15.00
N GLU A 174 20.07 13.31 15.52
CA GLU A 174 19.38 13.41 16.83
C GLU A 174 17.97 12.81 16.76
N THR A 175 17.31 12.98 15.61
CA THR A 175 15.97 12.42 15.36
C THR A 175 16.03 10.89 15.36
N ILE A 176 16.99 10.32 14.65
CA ILE A 176 17.16 8.87 14.54
C ILE A 176 17.53 8.23 15.87
N GLN A 177 18.39 8.86 16.69
CA GLN A 177 18.76 8.30 18.00
C GLN A 177 17.55 8.15 18.92
N VAL A 178 16.73 9.20 19.06
CA VAL A 178 15.52 9.13 19.88
C VAL A 178 14.55 8.08 19.34
N GLN A 179 14.41 7.95 18.02
CA GLN A 179 13.56 6.90 17.44
C GLN A 179 14.08 5.49 17.74
N GLN A 180 15.40 5.28 17.71
CA GLN A 180 16.02 3.99 18.05
C GLN A 180 15.78 3.64 19.52
N ASP A 181 16.00 4.58 20.44
CA ASP A 181 15.75 4.39 21.87
C ASP A 181 14.28 4.03 22.14
N VAL A 182 13.34 4.72 21.47
CA VAL A 182 11.91 4.41 21.58
C VAL A 182 11.58 3.03 20.99
N ALA A 183 12.17 2.67 19.84
CA ALA A 183 11.95 1.37 19.22
C ALA A 183 12.44 0.22 20.11
N ASP A 184 13.53 0.41 20.84
CA ASP A 184 14.09 -0.58 21.77
C ASP A 184 13.16 -0.81 22.97
N ILE A 185 12.55 0.24 23.51
CA ILE A 185 11.54 0.13 24.57
C ILE A 185 10.28 -0.58 24.05
N LEU A 186 9.83 -0.25 22.84
CA LEU A 186 8.62 -0.83 22.24
C LEU A 186 8.80 -2.30 21.83
N GLN A 187 10.03 -2.74 21.54
CA GLN A 187 10.32 -4.08 21.03
C GLN A 187 9.76 -5.19 21.94
N LEU A 188 9.82 -5.02 23.26
CA LEU A 188 9.30 -5.99 24.22
C LEU A 188 7.77 -6.12 24.16
N HIS A 189 7.06 -5.03 23.86
CA HIS A 189 5.60 -5.03 23.80
C HIS A 189 5.04 -5.54 22.47
N PHE A 190 5.88 -5.59 21.43
CA PHE A 190 5.55 -5.95 20.05
C PHE A 190 5.86 -7.42 19.75
N SER A 191 6.33 -8.20 20.74
CA SER A 191 6.51 -9.65 20.60
C SER A 191 5.17 -10.37 20.30
N PRO A 192 5.19 -11.60 19.76
CA PRO A 192 3.98 -12.39 19.50
C PRO A 192 3.07 -12.53 20.74
N ASP A 193 3.67 -12.74 21.91
CA ASP A 193 2.98 -12.80 23.21
C ASP A 193 2.88 -11.43 23.91
N GLY A 194 3.21 -10.37 23.19
CA GLY A 194 3.29 -9.02 23.70
C GLY A 194 1.92 -8.41 23.98
N LEU A 195 1.94 -7.29 24.70
CA LEU A 195 0.74 -6.54 25.03
C LEU A 195 -0.06 -6.17 23.78
N VAL A 196 0.61 -5.70 22.71
CA VAL A 196 -0.05 -5.19 21.51
C VAL A 196 -0.83 -6.29 20.78
N VAL A 197 -0.22 -7.46 20.58
CA VAL A 197 -0.86 -8.58 19.87
C VAL A 197 -2.05 -9.10 20.67
N ARG A 198 -1.88 -9.31 21.98
CA ARG A 198 -2.97 -9.76 22.87
C ARG A 198 -4.13 -8.77 22.92
N SER A 199 -3.84 -7.47 23.00
CA SER A 199 -4.87 -6.43 22.96
C SER A 199 -5.57 -6.37 21.61
N LEU A 200 -4.86 -6.60 20.50
CA LEU A 200 -5.43 -6.63 19.15
C LEU A 200 -6.38 -7.82 18.96
N GLU A 201 -5.98 -9.00 19.42
CA GLU A 201 -6.82 -10.21 19.39
C GLU A 201 -8.09 -10.03 20.22
N HIS A 202 -7.95 -9.50 21.44
CA HIS A 202 -9.10 -9.22 22.30
C HIS A 202 -10.06 -8.17 21.72
N ALA A 203 -9.52 -7.10 21.10
CA ALA A 203 -10.35 -6.09 20.44
C ALA A 203 -11.12 -6.67 19.24
N ALA A 204 -10.48 -7.56 18.47
CA ALA A 204 -11.11 -8.24 17.33
C ALA A 204 -12.27 -9.17 17.73
N GLU A 205 -12.26 -9.72 18.95
CA GLU A 205 -13.39 -10.51 19.46
C GLU A 205 -14.58 -9.65 19.91
N LEU A 206 -14.32 -8.41 20.35
CA LEU A 206 -15.32 -7.53 20.94
C LEU A 206 -16.03 -6.61 19.94
N ILE A 207 -15.34 -6.23 18.86
CA ILE A 207 -15.82 -5.22 17.91
C ILE A 207 -16.25 -5.89 16.61
N VAL A 208 -17.50 -5.64 16.19
CA VAL A 208 -18.03 -6.11 14.90
C VAL A 208 -17.36 -5.33 13.77
N ASP A 209 -16.96 -6.01 12.69
CA ASP A 209 -16.22 -5.46 11.54
C ASP A 209 -14.84 -4.86 11.89
N PHE A 210 -14.16 -5.42 12.90
CA PHE A 210 -12.83 -4.99 13.29
C PHE A 210 -11.78 -5.29 12.21
N THR A 211 -11.19 -4.22 11.65
CA THR A 211 -10.09 -4.33 10.69
C THR A 211 -8.76 -4.17 11.42
N ARG A 212 -8.04 -5.29 11.61
CA ARG A 212 -6.73 -5.32 12.30
C ARG A 212 -5.73 -4.30 11.77
N PHE A 213 -5.67 -4.14 10.44
CA PHE A 213 -4.75 -3.21 9.81
C PHE A 213 -5.05 -1.75 10.17
N ARG A 214 -6.32 -1.34 10.13
CA ARG A 214 -6.74 0.01 10.53
C ARG A 214 -6.34 0.31 11.97
N ALA A 215 -6.64 -0.61 12.88
CA ALA A 215 -6.30 -0.47 14.29
C ALA A 215 -4.78 -0.35 14.53
N LEU A 216 -3.97 -1.10 13.76
CA LEU A 216 -2.51 -1.01 13.79
C LEU A 216 -1.99 0.30 13.18
N ASP A 217 -2.59 0.78 12.08
CA ASP A 217 -2.20 2.04 11.44
C ASP A 217 -2.50 3.24 12.35
N ASP A 218 -3.66 3.24 13.01
CA ASP A 218 -4.02 4.23 14.04
C ASP A 218 -3.04 4.19 15.22
N LEU A 219 -2.67 2.99 15.68
CA LEU A 219 -1.65 2.80 16.72
C LEU A 219 -0.31 3.41 16.29
N PHE A 220 0.16 3.12 15.08
CA PHE A 220 1.41 3.63 14.54
C PHE A 220 1.40 5.16 14.41
N SER A 221 0.29 5.74 13.97
CA SER A 221 0.11 7.19 13.90
C SER A 221 0.23 7.86 15.28
N MET A 222 -0.42 7.28 16.30
CA MET A 222 -0.35 7.78 17.68
C MET A 222 1.04 7.62 18.31
N LEU A 223 1.73 6.52 18.04
CA LEU A 223 3.12 6.31 18.48
C LEU A 223 4.06 7.30 17.79
N ASN A 224 3.94 7.49 16.48
CA ASN A 224 4.69 8.49 15.73
C ASN A 224 4.45 9.90 16.28
N LYS A 225 3.22 10.25 16.66
CA LYS A 225 2.92 11.52 17.33
C LYS A 225 3.59 11.63 18.71
N SER A 226 3.66 10.54 19.46
CA SER A 226 4.34 10.49 20.76
C SER A 226 5.86 10.69 20.61
N VAL A 227 6.48 10.06 19.61
CA VAL A 227 7.89 10.30 19.25
C VAL A 227 8.12 11.75 18.84
N ARG A 228 7.25 12.31 17.98
CA ARG A 228 7.34 13.74 17.61
C ARG A 228 7.22 14.67 18.82
N ARG A 229 6.41 14.34 19.82
CA ARG A 229 6.31 15.13 21.07
C ARG A 229 7.63 15.11 21.86
N ILE A 230 8.31 13.97 21.94
CA ILE A 230 9.62 13.86 22.59
C ILE A 230 10.65 14.70 21.85
N LEU A 231 10.69 14.60 20.52
CA LEU A 231 11.60 15.40 19.69
C LEU A 231 11.35 16.90 19.87
N ASN A 232 10.09 17.32 19.89
CA ASN A 232 9.72 18.71 20.17
C ASN A 232 10.14 19.14 21.59
N TYR A 233 9.99 18.26 22.59
CA TYR A 233 10.40 18.53 23.96
C TYR A 233 11.91 18.72 24.09
N ASN A 234 12.71 17.82 23.49
CA ASN A 234 14.17 17.90 23.50
C ASN A 234 14.66 19.17 22.79
N HIS A 235 13.98 19.58 21.72
CA HIS A 235 14.29 20.83 21.04
C HIS A 235 13.99 22.05 21.90
N ALA A 236 12.85 22.06 22.62
CA ALA A 236 12.50 23.15 23.52
C ALA A 236 13.39 23.22 24.78
N HIS A 237 14.02 22.11 25.17
CA HIS A 237 14.86 21.99 26.36
C HIS A 237 16.26 21.47 26.00
N MET A 238 17.01 22.23 25.19
CA MET A 238 18.36 21.83 24.76
C MET A 238 19.33 21.61 25.93
N ASP A 239 19.17 22.36 27.02
CA ASP A 239 20.02 22.24 28.21
C ASP A 239 19.69 20.98 29.05
N PHE A 240 18.46 20.48 28.93
CA PHE A 240 17.94 19.35 29.71
C PHE A 240 17.07 18.45 28.82
N PRO A 241 17.67 17.72 27.86
CA PRO A 241 16.93 16.77 27.05
C PRO A 241 16.35 15.64 27.91
N MET A 242 15.29 15.02 27.41
CA MET A 242 14.63 13.91 28.07
C MET A 242 15.63 12.76 28.25
N GLN A 243 15.80 12.32 29.50
CA GLN A 243 16.72 11.25 29.86
C GLN A 243 16.14 9.87 29.57
N SER A 244 16.98 8.85 29.43
CA SER A 244 16.55 7.46 29.17
C SER A 244 15.54 6.95 30.21
N ASP A 245 15.74 7.23 31.49
CA ASP A 245 14.79 6.83 32.55
C ASP A 245 13.40 7.45 32.37
N GLN A 246 13.35 8.70 31.86
CA GLN A 246 12.09 9.39 31.57
C GLN A 246 11.41 8.81 30.34
N LEU A 247 12.18 8.43 29.31
CA LEU A 247 11.68 7.73 28.13
C LEU A 247 11.09 6.37 28.50
N GLU A 248 11.79 5.58 29.32
CA GLU A 248 11.32 4.29 29.82
C GLU A 248 10.04 4.40 30.64
N SER A 249 9.83 5.51 31.36
CA SER A 249 8.55 5.73 32.04
C SER A 249 7.45 6.27 31.11
N TYR A 250 7.79 7.07 30.10
CA TYR A 250 6.83 7.77 29.25
C TYR A 250 6.28 6.87 28.13
N ILE A 251 7.15 6.15 27.43
CA ILE A 251 6.79 5.36 26.24
C ILE A 251 5.77 4.25 26.55
N PRO A 252 5.90 3.43 27.60
CA PRO A 252 4.89 2.42 27.92
C PRO A 252 3.52 3.02 28.24
N LYS A 253 3.48 4.19 28.89
CA LYS A 253 2.23 4.92 29.17
C LYS A 253 1.61 5.47 27.89
N ALA A 254 2.44 6.03 27.01
CA ALA A 254 2.02 6.50 25.69
C ALA A 254 1.50 5.34 24.82
N LEU A 255 2.14 4.18 24.88
CA LEU A 255 1.72 2.96 24.20
C LEU A 255 0.35 2.49 24.72
N LEU A 256 0.15 2.41 26.04
CA LEU A 256 -1.15 2.05 26.62
C LEU A 256 -2.26 3.01 26.19
N TYR A 257 -1.98 4.31 26.20
CA TYR A 257 -2.90 5.32 25.71
C TYR A 257 -3.22 5.12 24.22
N ALA A 258 -2.19 4.88 23.40
CA ALA A 258 -2.35 4.65 21.98
C ALA A 258 -3.18 3.40 21.68
N ILE A 259 -2.90 2.27 22.33
CA ILE A 259 -3.66 1.02 22.21
C ILE A 259 -5.13 1.25 22.55
N LEU A 260 -5.43 1.94 23.64
CA LEU A 260 -6.81 2.17 24.07
C LEU A 260 -7.59 2.96 23.02
N TRP A 261 -7.01 4.02 22.47
CA TRP A 261 -7.67 4.85 21.46
C TRP A 261 -7.73 4.20 20.09
N SER A 262 -6.69 3.48 19.67
CA SER A 262 -6.64 2.85 18.35
C SER A 262 -7.50 1.58 18.28
N PHE A 263 -7.57 0.79 19.35
CA PHE A 263 -8.27 -0.48 19.34
C PHE A 263 -9.71 -0.38 19.85
N ALA A 264 -10.02 0.60 20.71
CA ALA A 264 -11.37 0.80 21.24
C ALA A 264 -12.05 2.09 20.77
N GLY A 265 -11.40 2.91 19.94
CA GLY A 265 -11.96 4.19 19.46
C GLY A 265 -13.26 4.03 18.66
N ASP A 266 -13.41 2.94 17.91
CA ASP A 266 -14.64 2.59 17.20
C ASP A 266 -15.67 1.85 18.08
N GLY A 267 -15.29 1.50 19.32
CA GLY A 267 -16.12 0.79 20.26
C GLY A 267 -17.21 1.68 20.86
N LYS A 268 -18.38 1.09 21.13
CA LYS A 268 -19.43 1.81 21.86
C LYS A 268 -18.99 2.10 23.29
N PHE A 269 -19.14 3.35 23.71
CA PHE A 269 -18.99 3.73 25.10
C PHE A 269 -20.06 3.00 25.93
N LYS A 270 -19.66 2.14 26.88
CA LYS A 270 -20.57 1.38 27.75
C LYS A 270 -21.13 2.22 28.92
N GLY A 271 -21.09 3.54 28.82
CA GLY A 271 -21.54 4.46 29.86
C GLY A 271 -22.67 5.36 29.40
N GLU A 272 -23.82 4.75 29.06
CA GLU A 272 -25.17 5.29 29.24
C GLU A 272 -26.13 4.14 29.56
#